data_AF-A0A7V3KB90-F1
#
_entry.id   AF-A0A7V3KB90-F1
#
_cell.length_a   1.000
_cell.length_b   1.000
_cell.length_c   1.000
_cell.angle_alpha   90.00
_cell.angle_beta   90.00
_cell.angle_gamma   90.00
#
_symmetry.space_group_name_H-M   'P 1'
#
loop_
_entity.id
_entity.type
_entity.pdbx_description
1 polymer ?
#
loop_
_entity_poly.entity_id
_entity_poly.type
_entity_poly.pdbx_seq_one_letter_code
_entity_poly.pdbx_strand_id
1 'polypeptide(L)' 'MDTQKCIECGAEIKPEDKICPKCGTEQPSKWLVYLVYALLALFIIGAIYRLFVP' A
#
# COMPACT_ATOMS: atom_id res chain seq x y z
N MET A 1 0.24 18.02 7.89
CA MET A 1 1.49 17.24 7.95
C MET A 1 1.07 15.79 7.94
N ASP A 2 1.38 15.03 6.88
CA ASP A 2 1.04 13.60 6.82
C ASP A 2 2.02 12.86 7.74
N THR A 3 1.50 12.13 8.73
CA THR A 3 2.26 11.30 9.65
C THR A 3 1.67 9.90 9.64
N GLN A 4 2.54 8.89 9.71
CA GLN A 4 2.12 7.51 9.85
C GLN A 4 2.66 6.91 11.14
N LYS A 5 2.03 5.85 11.62
CA LYS A 5 2.52 5.11 12.79
C LYS A 5 3.35 3.93 12.33
N CYS A 6 4.47 3.69 13.00
CA CYS A 6 5.25 2.48 12.80
C CYS A 6 4.39 1.25 13.10
N ILE A 7 4.42 0.27 12.18
CA ILE A 7 3.64 -0.97 12.30
C ILE A 7 4.02 -1.84 13.51
N GLU A 8 5.24 -1.71 14.03
CA GLU A 8 5.73 -2.50 15.16
C GLU A 8 5.62 -1.74 16.49
N CYS A 9 6.21 -0.54 16.57
CA CYS A 9 6.32 0.20 17.83
C CYS A 9 5.28 1.30 18.03
N GLY A 10 4.48 1.63 17.00
CA GLY A 10 3.46 2.67 17.08
C GLY A 10 3.98 4.11 17.09
N ALA A 11 5.30 4.33 16.98
CA ALA A 11 5.89 5.67 16.93
C ALA A 11 5.41 6.45 15.70
N GLU A 12 5.20 7.75 15.86
CA GLU A 12 4.95 8.66 14.74
C GLU A 12 6.21 8.83 13.91
N ILE A 13 6.11 8.53 12.62
CA ILE A 13 7.17 8.59 11.63
C ILE A 13 6.65 9.26 10.36
N LYS A 14 7.56 9.67 9.49
CA LYS A 14 7.16 10.23 8.19
C LYS A 14 6.69 9.12 7.25
N PRO A 15 5.78 9.42 6.32
CA PRO A 15 5.37 8.46 5.31
C PRO A 15 6.50 8.04 4.36
N GLU A 16 7.54 8.87 4.23
CA GLU A 16 8.72 8.56 3.42
C GLU A 16 9.77 7.68 4.14
N ASP A 17 9.66 7.54 5.47
CA ASP A 17 10.63 6.77 6.26
C ASP A 17 10.49 5.28 5.96
N LYS A 18 11.46 4.76 5.18
CA LYS A 18 11.53 3.32 4.86
C LYS A 18 11.90 2.46 6.07
N ILE A 19 12.56 3.03 7.06
CA ILE A 19 13.00 2.36 8.28
C ILE A 19 12.60 3.24 9.45
N CYS A 20 11.96 2.66 10.46
CA CYS A 20 11.58 3.39 11.66
C CYS A 20 12.83 3.85 12.43
N PRO A 21 13.03 5.15 12.68
CA PRO A 21 14.19 5.64 13.43
C PRO A 21 14.15 5.30 14.93
N LYS A 22 13.02 4.77 15.44
CA LYS A 22 12.86 4.38 16.85
C LYS A 22 13.18 2.91 17.10
N CYS A 23 12.67 2.00 16.27
CA CYS A 23 12.81 0.56 16.46
C CYS A 23 13.61 -0.16 15.37
N GLY A 24 13.92 0.50 14.25
CA GLY A 24 14.66 -0.10 13.15
C GLY A 24 13.82 -0.97 12.20
N THR A 25 12.52 -1.10 12.41
CA THR A 25 11.66 -1.91 11.52
C THR A 25 11.45 -1.22 10.18
N GLU A 26 11.64 -1.96 9.09
CA GLU A 26 11.26 -1.55 7.74
C GLU A 26 9.76 -1.26 7.63
N GLN A 27 9.42 -0.17 6.95
CA GLN A 27 8.04 0.26 6.75
C GLN A 27 7.60 -0.03 5.31
N PRO A 28 6.40 -0.60 5.13
CA PRO A 28 5.88 -0.89 3.81
C PRO A 28 5.63 0.41 3.06
N SER A 29 6.16 0.50 1.83
CA SER A 29 5.94 1.65 0.98
C SER A 29 4.52 1.63 0.38
N LYS A 30 3.77 2.73 0.50
CA LYS A 30 2.38 2.83 0.01
C LYS A 30 2.25 2.55 -1.51
N TRP A 31 3.29 2.84 -2.31
CA TRP A 31 3.25 2.69 -3.78
C TRP A 31 3.00 1.23 -4.22
N LEU A 32 3.61 0.27 -3.53
CA LEU A 32 3.48 -1.15 -3.87
C LEU A 32 2.02 -1.61 -3.70
N VAL A 33 1.38 -1.17 -2.62
CA VAL A 33 -0.03 -1.46 -2.33
C VAL A 33 -0.93 -0.88 -3.43
N TYR A 34 -0.70 0.38 -3.83
CA TYR A 34 -1.46 0.99 -4.92
C TYR A 34 -1.30 0.24 -6.25
N LEU A 35 -0.09 -0.23 -6.57
CA LEU A 35 0.14 -1.02 -7.78
C LEU A 35 -0.66 -2.33 -7.76
N VAL A 36 -0.63 -3.05 -6.64
CA VAL A 36 -1.38 -4.30 -6.49
C VAL A 36 -2.88 -4.05 -6.65
N TYR A 37 -3.41 -2.99 -6.01
CA TYR A 37 -4.82 -2.60 -6.19
C TYR A 37 -5.17 -2.27 -7.64
N ALA A 38 -4.31 -1.55 -8.35
CA ALA A 38 -4.54 -1.23 -9.76
C ALA A 38 -4.58 -2.50 -10.63
N LEU A 39 -3.66 -3.45 -10.42
CA LEU A 39 -3.64 -4.72 -11.14
C LEU A 39 -4.88 -5.58 -10.83
N LEU A 40 -5.27 -5.67 -9.55
CA LEU A 40 -6.48 -6.37 -9.13
C LEU A 40 -7.73 -5.73 -9.75
N ALA A 41 -7.81 -4.40 -9.77
CA ALA A 41 -8.91 -3.68 -10.40
C ALA A 41 -8.99 -3.98 -11.90
N LEU A 42 -7.88 -3.95 -12.62
CA LEU A 42 -7.83 -4.30 -14.05
C LEU A 42 -8.27 -5.75 -14.30
N PHE A 43 -7.86 -6.68 -13.43
CA PHE A 43 -8.25 -8.08 -13.52
C PHE A 43 -9.76 -8.27 -13.30
N ILE A 44 -10.32 -7.65 -12.25
CA ILE A 44 -11.75 -7.70 -11.95
C ILE A 44 -12.56 -7.06 -13.07
N ILE A 45 -12.13 -5.88 -13.54
CA ILE A 45 -12.76 -5.17 -14.67
C ILE A 45 -12.74 -6.07 -15.92
N GLY A 46 -11.62 -6.68 -16.25
CA GLY A 46 -11.51 -7.61 -17.39
C GLY A 46 -12.42 -8.83 -17.25
N ALA A 47 -12.52 -9.40 -16.04
CA ALA A 47 -13.43 -10.51 -15.75
C ALA A 47 -14.90 -10.08 -15.91
N ILE A 48 -15.27 -8.89 -15.44
CA ILE A 48 -16.62 -8.33 -15.60
C ILE A 48 -16.93 -8.09 -17.08
N TYR A 49 -16.02 -7.46 -17.84
CA TYR A 49 -16.19 -7.25 -19.28
C TYR A 49 -16.41 -8.57 -20.02
N ARG A 50 -15.64 -9.60 -19.71
CA ARG A 50 -15.80 -10.93 -20.30
C ARG A 50 -17.15 -11.59 -19.97
N LEU A 51 -17.76 -11.23 -18.85
CA LEU A 51 -19.01 -11.83 -18.37
C LEU A 51 -20.24 -11.07 -18.87
N PHE A 52 -20.15 -9.74 -19.01
CA PHE A 52 -21.23 -8.87 -19.43
C PHE A 52 -21.24 -8.52 -20.92
N VAL A 53 -20.10 -8.66 -21.62
CA VAL A 53 -20.00 -8.43 -23.06
C VAL A 53 -19.78 -9.79 -23.73
N PRO A 54 -20.84 -10.41 -24.29
CA PRO A 54 -20.72 -11.65 -25.07
C PRO A 54 -20.01 -11.43 -26.40
#